data_AF-Q97JK2-F1
#
_entry.id   AF-Q97JK2-F1
#
_cell.length_a   1.000
_cell.length_b   1.000
_cell.length_c   1.000
_cell.angle_alpha   90.00
_cell.angle_beta   90.00
_cell.angle_gamma   90.00
#
_symmetry.space_group_name_H-M   'P 1'
#
loop_
_entity.id
_entity.type
_entity.pdbx_description
1 polymer ?
#
loop_
_entity_poly.entity_id
_entity_poly.type
_entity_poly.pdbx_seq_one_letter_code
_entity_poly.pdbx_strand_id
1 'polypeptide(L)'
;MLYYKKISRMFYKLPQKLNESLSLTLSAQIFSVPYAGFVLKNFSGGFILGNLIIVPIYSVLIILGNLGGIFYNVKPIFQHICDLVYILLISCDGLIKLALKITPQIIYMSEITSVSLAFIFFSFILIKKGYKKFKYLPIIFSIGIIINSYNAIPCIECININNKKAFVVKYREYSALITNYKIKDSSQKESILNSLGVKKLVNIKDKYTLRIKNQYTIYFDDSVKIYDKGSKIADIRGDNIYYSKFYTHQYGIIKLDDSDKYSFLGVRATAELIDGKVLVLKGCEK
;
A
#
# COMPACT_ATOMS: atom_id res chain seq x y z
N MET A 1 -25.76 13.08 -4.63
CA MET A 1 -26.28 13.88 -5.78
C MET A 1 -25.39 15.04 -6.25
N LEU A 2 -24.43 15.56 -5.46
CA LEU A 2 -23.67 16.78 -5.79
C LEU A 2 -22.88 16.73 -7.12
N TYR A 3 -22.35 15.55 -7.49
CA TYR A 3 -21.57 15.35 -8.72
C TYR A 3 -22.35 14.66 -9.85
N TYR A 4 -23.52 14.10 -9.52
CA TYR A 4 -24.34 13.30 -10.44
C TYR A 4 -24.72 14.07 -11.70
N LYS A 5 -25.23 15.31 -11.56
CA LYS A 5 -25.62 16.13 -12.71
C LYS A 5 -24.45 16.48 -13.64
N LYS A 6 -23.24 16.63 -13.10
CA LYS A 6 -22.03 16.91 -13.91
C LYS A 6 -21.56 15.66 -14.65
N ILE A 7 -21.53 14.53 -13.96
CA ILE A 7 -21.12 13.25 -14.55
C ILE A 7 -22.13 12.77 -15.58
N SER A 8 -23.44 12.95 -15.33
CA SER A 8 -24.50 12.59 -16.26
C SER A 8 -24.48 13.39 -17.56
N ARG A 9 -24.08 14.67 -17.49
CA ARG A 9 -23.80 15.48 -18.70
C ARG A 9 -22.57 14.99 -19.46
N MET A 10 -21.55 14.47 -18.78
CA MET A 10 -20.36 13.90 -19.43
C MET A 10 -20.73 12.63 -20.21
N PHE A 11 -21.66 11.83 -19.67
CA PHE A 11 -22.15 10.60 -20.28
C PHE A 11 -23.43 10.77 -21.09
N TYR A 12 -23.73 11.98 -21.58
CA TYR A 12 -25.00 12.26 -22.27
C TYR A 12 -25.24 11.41 -23.53
N LYS A 13 -24.18 10.88 -24.16
CA LYS A 13 -24.25 10.00 -25.34
C LYS A 13 -24.62 8.55 -25.00
N LEU A 14 -24.61 8.16 -23.73
CA LEU A 14 -24.97 6.80 -23.31
C LEU A 14 -26.48 6.64 -23.15
N PRO A 15 -27.03 5.43 -23.33
CA PRO A 15 -28.44 5.14 -23.05
C PRO A 15 -28.82 5.57 -21.64
N GLN A 16 -30.03 6.11 -21.46
CA GLN A 16 -30.44 6.77 -20.21
C GLN A 16 -30.17 5.90 -18.97
N LYS A 17 -30.56 4.61 -18.99
CA LYS A 17 -30.33 3.69 -17.86
C LYS A 17 -28.84 3.42 -17.57
N LEU A 18 -28.01 3.36 -18.60
CA LEU A 18 -26.55 3.20 -18.46
C LEU A 18 -25.91 4.46 -17.90
N ASN A 19 -26.32 5.63 -18.39
CA ASN A 19 -25.87 6.93 -17.89
C ASN A 19 -26.23 7.11 -16.41
N GLU A 20 -27.47 6.81 -16.02
CA GLU A 20 -27.91 6.92 -14.62
C GLU A 20 -27.10 6.00 -13.70
N SER A 21 -26.94 4.72 -14.07
CA SER A 21 -26.16 3.72 -13.31
C SER A 21 -24.69 4.13 -13.15
N LEU A 22 -24.02 4.51 -14.24
CA LEU A 22 -22.62 4.95 -14.23
C LEU A 22 -22.43 6.26 -13.47
N SER A 23 -23.30 7.24 -13.70
CA SER A 23 -23.21 8.55 -13.05
C SER A 23 -23.45 8.45 -11.55
N LEU A 24 -24.37 7.59 -11.12
CA LEU A 24 -24.61 7.32 -9.71
C LEU A 24 -23.40 6.64 -9.07
N THR A 25 -22.88 5.59 -9.71
CA THR A 25 -21.75 4.79 -9.21
C THR A 25 -20.48 5.62 -9.09
N LEU A 26 -20.12 6.40 -10.12
CA LEU A 26 -18.96 7.30 -10.07
C LEU A 26 -19.15 8.43 -9.05
N SER A 27 -20.37 8.95 -8.91
CA SER A 27 -20.66 9.95 -7.88
C SER A 27 -20.47 9.41 -6.47
N ALA A 28 -20.85 8.15 -6.23
CA ALA A 28 -20.62 7.48 -4.95
C ALA A 28 -19.12 7.21 -4.73
N GLN A 29 -18.41 6.80 -5.78
CA GLN A 29 -16.97 6.52 -5.72
C GLN A 29 -16.13 7.74 -5.37
N ILE A 30 -16.50 8.93 -5.82
CA ILE A 30 -15.81 10.16 -5.42
C ILE A 30 -15.74 10.28 -3.88
N PHE A 31 -16.74 9.80 -3.15
CA PHE A 31 -16.75 9.82 -1.70
C PHE A 31 -16.22 8.54 -1.07
N SER A 32 -16.43 7.38 -1.70
CA SER A 32 -15.96 6.10 -1.13
C SER A 32 -14.47 5.84 -1.38
N VAL A 33 -13.88 6.38 -2.44
CA VAL A 33 -12.43 6.28 -2.73
C VAL A 33 -11.54 6.76 -1.59
N PRO A 34 -11.68 7.98 -1.05
CA PRO A 34 -10.84 8.44 0.06
C PRO A 34 -11.07 7.61 1.34
N TYR A 35 -12.31 7.15 1.56
CA TYR A 35 -12.62 6.25 2.68
C TYR A 35 -11.98 4.86 2.52
N ALA A 36 -12.06 4.29 1.31
CA ALA A 36 -11.42 3.02 0.98
C ALA A 36 -9.90 3.12 1.06
N GLY A 37 -9.30 4.23 0.62
CA GLY A 37 -7.87 4.51 0.79
C GLY A 37 -7.47 4.58 2.27
N PHE A 38 -8.34 5.15 3.13
CA PHE A 38 -8.10 5.17 4.58
C PHE A 38 -8.17 3.78 5.23
N VAL A 39 -9.21 2.99 4.93
CA VAL A 39 -9.43 1.68 5.56
C VAL A 39 -8.49 0.61 5.02
N LEU A 40 -8.33 0.54 3.69
CA LEU A 40 -7.56 -0.50 3.02
C LEU A 40 -6.05 -0.19 3.03
N LYS A 41 -5.66 1.06 3.32
CA LYS A 41 -4.27 1.58 3.32
C LYS A 41 -3.49 1.40 2.01
N ASN A 42 -4.16 0.84 1.01
CA ASN A 42 -3.65 0.47 -0.30
C ASN A 42 -4.61 1.07 -1.32
N PHE A 43 -4.10 1.98 -2.15
CA PHE A 43 -4.90 2.60 -3.19
C PHE A 43 -4.48 2.07 -4.56
N SER A 44 -5.44 1.47 -5.27
CA SER A 44 -5.28 1.12 -6.68
C SER A 44 -6.03 2.13 -7.54
N GLY A 45 -5.32 2.80 -8.44
CA GLY A 45 -5.94 3.66 -9.45
C GLY A 45 -6.92 2.91 -10.36
N GLY A 46 -6.83 1.57 -10.41
CA GLY A 46 -7.73 0.70 -11.16
C GLY A 46 -9.09 0.55 -10.53
N PHE A 47 -9.32 1.04 -9.31
CA PHE A 47 -10.64 1.00 -8.69
C PHE A 47 -11.69 1.79 -9.49
N ILE A 48 -11.30 2.96 -10.01
CA ILE A 48 -12.19 3.80 -10.82
C ILE A 48 -12.40 3.17 -12.21
N LEU A 49 -11.31 2.74 -12.84
CA LEU A 49 -11.31 2.12 -14.17
C LEU A 49 -12.07 0.79 -14.19
N GLY A 50 -11.83 -0.06 -13.20
CA GLY A 50 -12.50 -1.34 -13.03
C GLY A 50 -14.00 -1.14 -12.90
N ASN A 51 -14.45 -0.27 -12.01
CA ASN A 51 -15.89 -0.03 -11.86
C ASN A 51 -16.53 0.66 -13.09
N LEU A 52 -15.80 1.49 -13.83
CA LEU A 52 -16.31 2.11 -15.06
C LEU A 52 -16.64 1.06 -16.13
N ILE A 53 -15.84 -0.01 -16.21
CA ILE A 53 -15.99 -1.07 -17.22
C ILE A 53 -16.95 -2.16 -16.72
N ILE A 54 -16.79 -2.55 -15.45
CA ILE A 54 -17.46 -3.70 -14.85
C ILE A 54 -18.94 -3.42 -14.55
N VAL A 55 -19.28 -2.23 -14.06
CA VAL A 55 -20.66 -1.87 -13.66
C VAL A 55 -21.65 -1.88 -14.85
N PRO A 56 -21.31 -1.35 -16.02
CA PRO A 56 -22.13 -1.49 -17.23
C PRO A 56 -22.39 -2.94 -17.61
N ILE A 57 -21.36 -3.77 -17.59
CA ILE A 57 -21.44 -5.18 -18.00
C ILE A 57 -22.34 -5.95 -17.04
N TYR A 58 -22.18 -5.76 -15.73
CA TYR A 58 -23.08 -6.38 -14.74
C TYR A 58 -24.52 -5.91 -14.87
N SER A 59 -24.75 -4.63 -15.20
CA SER A 59 -26.10 -4.11 -15.42
C SER A 59 -26.79 -4.82 -16.60
N VAL A 60 -26.07 -5.07 -17.70
CA VAL A 60 -26.58 -5.82 -18.86
C VAL A 60 -26.80 -7.30 -18.51
N LEU A 61 -25.88 -7.90 -17.76
CA LEU A 61 -26.00 -9.27 -17.24
C LEU A 61 -27.27 -9.47 -16.41
N ILE A 62 -27.60 -8.52 -15.53
CA ILE A 62 -28.83 -8.58 -14.71
C ILE A 62 -30.08 -8.53 -15.60
N ILE A 63 -30.10 -7.67 -16.63
CA ILE A 63 -31.23 -7.58 -17.56
C ILE A 63 -31.38 -8.89 -18.33
N LEU A 64 -30.29 -9.45 -18.85
CA LEU A 64 -30.30 -10.74 -19.57
C LEU A 64 -30.68 -11.90 -18.65
N GLY A 65 -30.24 -11.90 -17.40
CA GLY A 65 -30.62 -12.91 -16.41
C GLY A 65 -32.13 -12.87 -16.12
N ASN A 66 -32.69 -11.68 -15.94
CA ASN A 66 -34.15 -11.51 -15.74
C ASN A 66 -34.95 -11.94 -16.99
N LEU A 67 -34.48 -11.59 -18.18
CA LEU A 67 -35.07 -12.07 -19.44
C LEU A 67 -34.99 -13.60 -19.56
N GLY A 68 -33.85 -14.20 -19.19
CA GLY A 68 -33.68 -15.65 -19.17
C GLY A 68 -34.67 -16.33 -18.23
N GLY A 69 -34.93 -15.74 -17.05
CA GLY A 69 -35.94 -16.23 -16.12
C GLY A 69 -37.37 -16.19 -16.68
N ILE A 70 -37.72 -15.13 -17.42
CA ILE A 70 -39.04 -14.99 -18.06
C ILE A 70 -39.20 -15.97 -19.23
N PHE A 71 -38.16 -16.14 -20.04
CA PHE A 71 -38.21 -16.97 -21.25
C PHE A 71 -37.74 -18.42 -21.03
N TYR A 72 -37.62 -18.90 -19.79
CA TYR A 72 -37.11 -20.24 -19.49
C TYR A 72 -37.91 -21.36 -20.19
N ASN A 73 -39.21 -21.16 -20.38
CA ASN A 73 -40.10 -22.12 -21.04
C ASN A 73 -39.91 -22.19 -22.56
N VAL A 74 -39.30 -21.17 -23.18
CA VAL A 74 -39.09 -21.13 -24.63
C VAL A 74 -37.63 -21.48 -24.93
N LYS A 75 -37.33 -22.77 -25.06
CA LYS A 75 -35.98 -23.33 -25.29
C LYS A 75 -35.11 -22.56 -26.28
N PRO A 76 -35.54 -22.22 -27.52
CA PRO A 76 -34.66 -21.54 -28.47
C PRO A 76 -34.29 -20.12 -28.04
N ILE A 77 -35.23 -19.39 -27.43
CA ILE A 77 -34.98 -18.02 -26.95
C ILE A 77 -34.08 -18.06 -25.71
N PHE A 78 -34.33 -18.99 -24.79
CA PHE A 78 -33.52 -19.17 -23.60
C PHE A 78 -32.07 -19.50 -23.96
N GLN A 79 -31.85 -20.38 -24.94
CA GLN A 79 -30.52 -20.78 -25.37
C GLN A 79 -29.72 -19.59 -25.95
N HIS A 80 -30.35 -18.74 -26.77
CA HIS A 80 -29.73 -17.51 -27.25
C HIS A 80 -29.39 -16.52 -26.13
N ILE A 81 -30.22 -16.41 -25.09
CA ILE A 81 -29.94 -15.58 -23.92
C ILE A 81 -28.71 -16.13 -23.17
N CYS A 82 -28.63 -17.46 -22.98
CA CYS A 82 -27.48 -18.10 -22.35
C CYS A 82 -26.18 -17.87 -23.13
N ASP A 83 -26.22 -17.97 -24.47
CA ASP A 83 -25.05 -17.70 -25.32
C ASP A 83 -24.58 -16.25 -25.20
N LEU A 84 -25.51 -15.28 -25.17
CA LEU A 84 -25.20 -13.87 -24.93
C LEU A 84 -24.56 -13.62 -23.56
N VAL A 85 -25.09 -14.26 -22.52
CA VAL A 85 -24.53 -14.21 -21.16
C VAL A 85 -23.11 -14.78 -21.14
N TYR A 86 -22.88 -15.91 -21.81
CA TYR A 86 -21.57 -16.55 -21.90
C TYR A 86 -20.53 -15.66 -22.59
N ILE A 87 -20.89 -15.05 -23.73
CA ILE A 87 -20.02 -14.11 -24.45
C ILE A 87 -19.68 -12.90 -23.59
N LEU A 88 -20.66 -12.35 -22.86
CA LEU A 88 -20.44 -11.22 -21.95
C LEU A 88 -19.50 -11.58 -20.81
N LEU A 89 -19.61 -12.78 -20.23
CA LEU A 89 -18.73 -13.24 -19.16
C LEU A 89 -17.28 -13.42 -19.64
N ILE A 90 -17.07 -14.03 -20.81
CA ILE A 90 -15.73 -14.14 -21.41
C ILE A 90 -15.14 -12.76 -21.68
N SER A 91 -15.95 -11.86 -22.24
CA SER A 91 -15.53 -10.49 -22.53
C SER A 91 -15.15 -9.75 -21.24
N CYS A 92 -15.88 -9.98 -20.15
CA CYS A 92 -15.60 -9.41 -18.84
C CYS A 92 -14.27 -9.92 -18.28
N ASP A 93 -13.99 -11.23 -18.35
CA ASP A 93 -12.72 -11.80 -17.91
C ASP A 93 -11.53 -11.25 -18.72
N GLY A 94 -11.69 -11.12 -20.04
CA GLY A 94 -10.71 -10.48 -20.91
C GLY A 94 -10.46 -9.01 -20.54
N LEU A 95 -11.52 -8.25 -20.30
CA LEU A 95 -11.44 -6.85 -19.88
C LEU A 95 -10.82 -6.68 -18.50
N ILE A 96 -11.09 -7.57 -17.54
CA ILE A 96 -10.45 -7.56 -16.22
C ILE A 96 -8.95 -7.78 -16.37
N LYS A 97 -8.52 -8.77 -17.16
CA LYS A 97 -7.10 -9.03 -17.42
C LYS A 97 -6.39 -7.84 -18.08
N LEU A 98 -7.06 -7.18 -19.02
CA LEU A 98 -6.53 -6.02 -19.73
C LEU A 98 -6.48 -4.79 -18.80
N ALA A 99 -7.53 -4.58 -18.00
CA ALA A 99 -7.57 -3.54 -16.99
C ALA A 99 -6.43 -3.73 -15.98
N LEU A 100 -6.21 -4.93 -15.46
CA LEU A 100 -5.11 -5.23 -14.52
C LEU A 100 -3.73 -4.89 -15.11
N LYS A 101 -3.53 -5.01 -16.43
CA LYS A 101 -2.28 -4.64 -17.11
C LYS A 101 -2.10 -3.13 -17.26
N ILE A 102 -3.18 -2.39 -17.45
CA ILE A 102 -3.17 -0.92 -17.59
C ILE A 102 -3.13 -0.24 -16.21
N THR A 103 -3.61 -0.94 -15.18
CA THR A 103 -3.78 -0.38 -13.84
C THR A 103 -2.43 0.02 -13.24
N PRO A 104 -2.29 1.25 -12.69
CA PRO A 104 -1.11 1.62 -11.92
C PRO A 104 -0.88 0.65 -10.76
N GLN A 105 0.38 0.39 -10.42
CA GLN A 105 0.72 -0.41 -9.24
C GLN A 105 0.05 0.17 -7.99
N ILE A 106 -0.35 -0.73 -7.10
CA ILE A 106 -0.97 -0.37 -5.82
C ILE A 106 -0.01 0.54 -5.05
N ILE A 107 -0.49 1.73 -4.70
CA ILE A 107 0.25 2.66 -3.86
C ILE A 107 -0.08 2.32 -2.41
N TYR A 108 0.92 1.87 -1.67
CA TYR A 108 0.81 1.61 -0.25
C TYR A 108 1.06 2.91 0.50
N MET A 109 0.14 3.26 1.41
CA MET A 109 0.17 4.52 2.15
C MET A 109 0.28 4.23 3.65
N SER A 110 1.14 4.98 4.34
CA SER A 110 1.17 5.03 5.80
C SER A 110 -0.18 5.54 6.34
N GLU A 111 -0.58 5.08 7.53
CA GLU A 111 -1.82 5.49 8.18
C GLU A 111 -1.95 7.01 8.26
N ILE A 112 -0.88 7.69 8.66
CA ILE A 112 -0.82 9.16 8.77
C ILE A 112 -1.01 9.81 7.40
N THR A 113 -0.43 9.22 6.34
CA THR A 113 -0.56 9.74 4.98
C THR A 113 -1.96 9.55 4.43
N SER A 114 -2.61 8.41 4.71
CA SER A 114 -3.98 8.13 4.30
C SER A 114 -4.99 9.05 4.98
N VAL A 115 -4.83 9.30 6.29
CA VAL A 115 -5.63 10.28 7.05
C VAL A 115 -5.46 11.67 6.45
N SER A 116 -4.21 12.09 6.23
CA SER A 116 -3.90 13.43 5.71
C SER A 116 -4.50 13.66 4.32
N LEU A 117 -4.43 12.65 3.44
CA LEU A 117 -5.05 12.72 2.11
C LEU A 117 -6.58 12.80 2.16
N ALA A 118 -7.23 12.08 3.07
CA ALA A 118 -8.67 12.20 3.27
C ALA A 118 -9.05 13.62 3.71
N PHE A 119 -8.31 14.21 4.66
CA PHE A 119 -8.55 15.59 5.10
C PHE A 119 -8.29 16.62 3.99
N ILE A 120 -7.24 16.43 3.18
CA ILE A 120 -7.00 17.24 1.98
C ILE A 120 -8.22 17.18 1.06
N PHE A 121 -8.72 15.99 0.78
CA PHE A 121 -9.88 15.78 -0.08
C PHE A 121 -11.14 16.47 0.46
N PHE A 122 -11.47 16.28 1.74
CA PHE A 122 -12.62 16.96 2.37
C PHE A 122 -12.46 18.48 2.36
N SER A 123 -11.25 18.98 2.60
CA SER A 123 -10.95 20.42 2.55
C SER A 123 -11.20 20.99 1.16
N PHE A 124 -10.80 20.28 0.09
CA PHE A 124 -11.10 20.67 -1.29
C PHE A 124 -12.61 20.76 -1.56
N ILE A 125 -13.41 19.81 -1.05
CA ILE A 125 -14.87 19.86 -1.17
C ILE A 125 -15.45 21.09 -0.48
N LEU A 126 -14.99 21.40 0.73
CA LEU A 126 -15.45 22.54 1.51
C LEU A 126 -15.06 23.89 0.87
N ILE A 127 -13.83 24.00 0.36
CA ILE A 127 -13.37 25.19 -0.38
C ILE A 127 -14.27 25.42 -1.60
N LYS A 128 -14.57 24.35 -2.36
CA LYS A 128 -15.43 24.45 -3.55
C LYS A 128 -16.87 24.85 -3.23
N LYS A 129 -17.35 24.59 -2.01
CA LYS A 129 -18.65 25.05 -1.50
C LYS A 129 -18.63 26.49 -0.98
N GLY A 130 -17.49 27.18 -0.98
CA GLY A 130 -17.37 28.58 -0.59
C GLY A 130 -16.78 28.82 0.80
N TYR A 131 -16.43 27.77 1.55
CA TYR A 131 -15.83 27.92 2.89
C TYR A 131 -14.33 28.27 2.79
N LYS A 132 -14.02 29.57 2.66
CA LYS A 132 -12.65 30.08 2.47
C LYS A 132 -11.69 29.77 3.64
N LYS A 133 -12.20 29.55 4.85
CA LYS A 133 -11.39 29.22 6.05
C LYS A 133 -10.60 27.91 5.90
N PHE A 134 -11.06 26.97 5.07
CA PHE A 134 -10.39 25.68 4.85
C PHE A 134 -9.28 25.73 3.79
N LYS A 135 -8.97 26.89 3.19
CA LYS A 135 -7.95 27.01 2.14
C LYS A 135 -6.54 26.60 2.61
N TYR A 136 -6.23 26.79 3.89
CA TYR A 136 -4.92 26.49 4.45
C TYR A 136 -4.77 25.02 4.92
N LEU A 137 -5.88 24.31 5.15
CA LEU A 137 -5.84 22.92 5.60
C LEU A 137 -5.06 22.01 4.65
N PRO A 138 -5.31 22.02 3.32
CA PRO A 138 -4.57 21.18 2.39
C PRO A 138 -3.06 21.41 2.44
N ILE A 139 -2.64 22.66 2.65
CA ILE A 139 -1.22 23.05 2.71
C ILE A 139 -0.59 22.47 3.97
N ILE A 140 -1.23 22.62 5.13
CA ILE A 140 -0.74 22.10 6.42
C ILE A 140 -0.59 20.58 6.36
N PHE A 141 -1.60 19.87 5.87
CA PHE A 141 -1.54 18.40 5.74
C PHE A 141 -0.50 17.95 4.70
N SER A 142 -0.32 18.68 3.60
CA SER A 142 0.72 18.38 2.61
C SER A 142 2.12 18.52 3.21
N ILE A 143 2.36 19.57 4.00
CA ILE A 143 3.62 19.75 4.73
C ILE A 143 3.81 18.61 5.75
N GLY A 144 2.76 18.24 6.48
CA GLY A 144 2.79 17.11 7.42
C GLY A 144 3.16 15.79 6.75
N ILE A 145 2.64 15.53 5.53
CA ILE A 145 3.01 14.35 4.74
C ILE A 145 4.50 14.38 4.37
N ILE A 146 5.03 15.53 3.96
CA ILE A 146 6.45 15.68 3.59
C ILE A 146 7.35 15.39 4.80
N ILE A 147 7.01 15.97 5.96
CA ILE A 147 7.76 15.75 7.20
C ILE A 147 7.70 14.28 7.61
N ASN A 148 6.52 13.67 7.60
CA ASN A 148 6.34 12.27 7.99
C ASN A 148 6.98 11.27 7.02
N SER A 149 7.09 11.63 5.74
CA SER A 149 7.74 10.78 4.74
C SER A 149 9.26 10.86 4.80
N TYR A 150 9.82 11.87 5.47
CA TYR A 150 11.25 12.09 5.56
C TYR A 150 11.85 11.45 6.82
N ASN A 151 12.55 10.33 6.64
CA ASN A 151 13.27 9.67 7.72
C ASN A 151 14.60 10.40 8.00
N ALA A 152 14.58 11.42 8.86
CA ALA A 152 15.79 12.17 9.21
C ALA A 152 16.80 11.33 10.02
N ILE A 153 16.31 10.36 10.79
CA ILE A 153 17.07 9.47 11.66
C ILE A 153 17.24 8.11 10.96
N PRO A 154 18.45 7.50 10.98
CA PRO A 154 18.63 6.16 10.42
C PRO A 154 17.79 5.16 11.21
N CYS A 155 16.91 4.47 10.50
CA CYS A 155 16.01 3.47 11.05
C CYS A 155 16.27 2.10 10.39
N ILE A 156 16.31 1.07 11.23
CA ILE A 156 16.47 -0.32 10.81
C ILE A 156 15.26 -1.10 11.34
N GLU A 157 14.48 -1.64 10.41
CA GLU A 157 13.31 -2.47 10.70
C GLU A 157 13.65 -3.93 10.37
N CYS A 158 13.42 -4.82 11.34
CA CYS A 158 13.52 -6.26 11.17
C CYS A 158 12.15 -6.81 10.79
N ILE A 159 12.02 -7.33 9.57
CA ILE A 159 10.76 -7.84 9.04
C ILE A 159 10.87 -9.31 8.70
N ASN A 160 9.74 -10.01 8.77
CA ASN A 160 9.62 -11.38 8.29
C ASN A 160 8.85 -11.38 6.97
N ILE A 161 9.45 -11.93 5.91
CA ILE A 161 8.81 -12.11 4.61
C ILE A 161 8.83 -13.61 4.32
N ASN A 162 7.67 -14.27 4.27
CA ASN A 162 7.53 -15.71 4.01
C ASN A 162 8.43 -16.60 4.90
N ASN A 163 8.44 -16.35 6.21
CA ASN A 163 9.29 -17.04 7.20
C ASN A 163 10.80 -16.86 6.98
N LYS A 164 11.21 -15.89 6.18
CA LYS A 164 12.60 -15.49 6.00
C LYS A 164 12.81 -14.07 6.52
N LYS A 165 13.89 -13.89 7.25
CA LYS A 165 14.28 -12.60 7.81
C LYS A 165 14.74 -11.67 6.70
N ALA A 166 14.29 -10.43 6.77
CA ALA A 166 14.76 -9.35 5.93
C ALA A 166 14.91 -8.08 6.77
N PHE A 167 15.78 -7.19 6.31
CA PHE A 167 16.08 -5.93 6.98
C PHE A 167 15.71 -4.78 6.07
N VAL A 168 14.96 -3.82 6.59
CA VAL A 168 14.68 -2.57 5.89
C VAL A 168 15.51 -1.49 6.54
N VAL A 169 16.33 -0.81 5.73
CA VAL A 169 17.14 0.32 6.18
C VAL A 169 16.60 1.57 5.51
N LYS A 170 16.19 2.54 6.33
CA LYS A 170 15.67 3.85 5.90
C LYS A 170 16.56 4.95 6.48
N TYR A 171 17.07 5.82 5.61
CA TYR A 171 17.79 7.03 6.00
C TYR A 171 17.67 8.11 4.92
N ARG A 172 17.06 9.24 5.24
CA ARG A 172 16.75 10.34 4.33
C ARG A 172 16.02 9.82 3.09
N GLU A 173 16.61 9.95 1.90
CA GLU A 173 16.06 9.45 0.64
C GLU A 173 16.40 7.98 0.37
N TYR A 174 17.35 7.40 1.11
CA TYR A 174 17.78 6.02 0.95
C TYR A 174 16.83 5.11 1.70
N SER A 175 16.14 4.24 0.96
CA SER A 175 15.40 3.12 1.52
C SER A 175 15.78 1.85 0.76
N ALA A 176 16.28 0.84 1.49
CA ALA A 176 16.69 -0.43 0.91
C ALA A 176 16.22 -1.62 1.74
N LEU A 177 15.69 -2.62 1.04
CA LEU A 177 15.29 -3.91 1.56
C LEU A 177 16.45 -4.85 1.31
N ILE A 178 16.95 -5.44 2.37
CA ILE A 178 18.13 -6.28 2.39
C ILE A 178 17.67 -7.70 2.70
N THR A 179 17.89 -8.61 1.75
CA THR A 179 17.51 -10.03 1.85
C THR A 179 18.71 -10.92 1.61
N ASN A 180 18.76 -12.09 2.26
CA ASN A 180 19.74 -13.15 1.97
C ASN A 180 19.21 -14.19 0.95
N TYR A 181 18.06 -13.92 0.34
CA TYR A 181 17.43 -14.79 -0.64
C TYR A 181 16.89 -13.98 -1.82
N LYS A 182 16.82 -14.65 -2.98
CA LYS A 182 16.27 -14.06 -4.21
C LYS A 182 14.76 -14.22 -4.24
N ILE A 183 14.04 -13.10 -4.35
CA ILE A 183 12.62 -13.08 -4.71
C ILE A 183 12.53 -13.32 -6.22
N LYS A 184 11.93 -14.45 -6.64
CA LYS A 184 11.91 -14.89 -8.05
C LYS A 184 10.86 -14.16 -8.89
N ASP A 185 9.70 -13.88 -8.30
CA ASP A 185 8.57 -13.23 -8.97
C ASP A 185 8.71 -11.70 -8.95
N SER A 186 8.71 -11.08 -10.12
CA SER A 186 8.83 -9.62 -10.28
C SER A 186 7.61 -8.87 -9.74
N SER A 187 6.41 -9.43 -9.86
CA SER A 187 5.19 -8.80 -9.35
C SER A 187 5.17 -8.81 -7.83
N GLN A 188 5.56 -9.94 -7.21
CA GLN A 188 5.70 -10.03 -5.76
C GLN A 188 6.83 -9.14 -5.24
N LYS A 189 7.93 -9.01 -5.97
CA LYS A 189 9.03 -8.11 -5.60
C LYS A 189 8.55 -6.66 -5.51
N GLU A 190 7.81 -6.19 -6.50
CA GLU A 190 7.29 -4.82 -6.51
C GLU A 190 6.25 -4.59 -5.41
N SER A 191 5.33 -5.53 -5.20
CA SER A 191 4.34 -5.41 -4.12
C SER A 191 5.00 -5.35 -2.74
N ILE A 192 6.01 -6.16 -2.48
CA ILE A 192 6.79 -6.14 -1.25
C ILE A 192 7.52 -4.81 -1.08
N LEU A 193 8.26 -4.36 -2.11
CA LEU A 193 9.00 -3.09 -2.05
C LEU A 193 8.07 -1.89 -1.81
N ASN A 194 6.94 -1.85 -2.54
CA ASN A 194 5.96 -0.78 -2.38
C ASN A 194 5.29 -0.82 -1.00
N SER A 195 4.94 -2.01 -0.49
CA SER A 195 4.34 -2.18 0.83
C SER A 195 5.22 -1.70 1.98
N LEU A 196 6.54 -1.80 1.82
CA LEU A 196 7.52 -1.38 2.82
C LEU A 196 7.98 0.08 2.61
N GLY A 197 7.57 0.72 1.52
CA GLY A 197 8.02 2.06 1.13
C GLY A 197 9.50 2.12 0.73
N VAL A 198 10.01 1.04 0.12
CA VAL A 198 11.43 0.83 -0.12
C VAL A 198 11.77 0.93 -1.60
N LYS A 199 12.77 1.76 -1.95
CA LYS A 199 13.16 2.04 -3.35
C LYS A 199 14.08 0.97 -3.96
N LYS A 200 14.88 0.28 -3.14
CA LYS A 200 15.93 -0.64 -3.63
C LYS A 200 15.86 -2.00 -2.94
N LEU A 201 16.02 -3.08 -3.72
CA LEU A 201 16.29 -4.41 -3.20
C LEU A 201 17.79 -4.71 -3.30
N VAL A 202 18.40 -5.11 -2.19
CA VAL A 202 19.78 -5.61 -2.14
C VAL A 202 19.73 -7.06 -1.72
N ASN A 203 20.07 -7.95 -2.65
CA ASN A 203 20.19 -9.37 -2.37
C ASN A 203 21.64 -9.68 -2.00
N ILE A 204 21.84 -10.11 -0.77
CA ILE A 204 23.15 -10.45 -0.22
C ILE A 204 23.36 -11.95 -0.42
N LYS A 205 24.39 -12.31 -1.19
CA LYS A 205 24.91 -13.69 -1.21
C LYS A 205 26.04 -13.92 -0.20
N ASP A 206 26.81 -12.88 0.10
CA ASP A 206 28.02 -12.92 0.95
C ASP A 206 28.03 -11.77 1.98
N LYS A 207 29.13 -11.02 2.11
CA LYS A 207 29.24 -9.87 3.04
C LYS A 207 28.83 -8.58 2.37
N TYR A 208 27.93 -7.81 2.99
CA TYR A 208 27.56 -6.48 2.53
C TYR A 208 27.78 -5.44 3.61
N THR A 209 28.43 -4.33 3.27
CA THR A 209 28.68 -3.22 4.19
C THR A 209 27.96 -1.99 3.70
N LEU A 210 27.07 -1.46 4.54
CA LEU A 210 26.40 -0.19 4.30
C LEU A 210 27.05 0.88 5.19
N ARG A 211 27.60 1.94 4.59
CA ARG A 211 28.07 3.12 5.32
C ARG A 211 27.05 4.24 5.24
N ILE A 212 26.60 4.72 6.40
CA ILE A 212 25.69 5.86 6.54
C ILE A 212 26.47 7.05 7.11
N LYS A 213 26.57 8.11 6.31
CA LYS A 213 27.12 9.44 6.70
C LYS A 213 28.54 9.41 7.30
N ASN A 214 29.34 8.40 6.96
CA ASN A 214 30.69 8.15 7.53
C ASN A 214 30.72 7.99 9.06
N GLN A 215 29.55 7.84 9.68
CA GLN A 215 29.34 7.73 11.12
C GLN A 215 28.94 6.30 11.46
N TYR A 216 27.90 5.78 10.80
CA TYR A 216 27.43 4.41 11.03
C TYR A 216 27.91 3.46 9.94
N THR A 217 28.37 2.28 10.34
CA THR A 217 28.69 1.18 9.43
C THR A 217 27.90 -0.06 9.83
N ILE A 218 27.08 -0.57 8.91
CA ILE A 218 26.26 -1.76 9.11
C ILE A 218 26.87 -2.89 8.28
N TYR A 219 27.28 -3.95 8.97
CA TYR A 219 27.76 -5.18 8.35
C TYR A 219 26.66 -6.22 8.37
N PHE A 220 26.33 -6.69 7.17
CA PHE A 220 25.42 -7.79 6.94
C PHE A 220 26.26 -9.03 6.59
N ASP A 221 26.26 -9.99 7.51
CA ASP A 221 26.86 -11.33 7.39
C ASP A 221 25.80 -12.35 7.91
N ASP A 222 26.21 -13.49 8.48
CA ASP A 222 25.31 -14.37 9.26
C ASP A 222 24.59 -13.66 10.45
N SER A 223 25.08 -12.49 10.84
CA SER A 223 24.50 -11.57 11.84
C SER A 223 24.56 -10.13 11.32
N VAL A 224 23.67 -9.26 11.80
CA VAL A 224 23.72 -7.82 11.46
C VAL A 224 24.42 -7.07 12.58
N LYS A 225 25.61 -6.54 12.30
CA LYS A 225 26.41 -5.76 13.26
C LYS A 225 26.40 -4.30 12.88
N ILE A 226 26.08 -3.44 13.84
CA ILE A 226 26.00 -2.00 13.64
C ILE A 226 27.12 -1.34 14.46
N TYR A 227 27.90 -0.50 13.79
CA TYR A 227 29.00 0.25 14.37
C TYR A 227 28.76 1.75 14.23
N ASP A 228 29.08 2.52 15.26
CA ASP A 228 29.22 3.98 15.22
C ASP A 228 30.70 4.35 15.41
N LYS A 229 31.29 5.06 14.44
CA LYS A 229 32.69 5.50 14.44
C LYS A 229 33.71 4.40 14.84
N GLY A 230 33.42 3.15 14.49
CA GLY A 230 34.26 1.98 14.78
C GLY A 230 33.90 1.21 16.06
N SER A 231 33.06 1.76 16.92
CA SER A 231 32.54 1.10 18.13
C SER A 231 31.25 0.34 17.82
N LYS A 232 31.14 -0.89 18.28
CA LYS A 232 29.94 -1.72 18.05
C LYS A 232 28.81 -1.29 18.99
N ILE A 233 27.68 -0.87 18.41
CA ILE A 233 26.51 -0.37 19.15
C ILE A 233 25.35 -1.35 19.16
N ALA A 234 25.25 -2.23 18.15
CA ALA A 234 24.27 -3.30 18.13
C ALA A 234 24.73 -4.56 17.37
N ASP A 235 24.18 -5.70 17.77
CA ASP A 235 24.33 -7.02 17.15
C ASP A 235 22.97 -7.69 17.07
N ILE A 236 22.55 -8.07 15.87
CA ILE A 236 21.31 -8.82 15.64
C ILE A 236 21.71 -10.26 15.34
N ARG A 237 21.41 -11.16 16.27
CA ARG A 237 21.69 -12.60 16.15
C ARG A 237 20.42 -13.40 16.40
N GLY A 238 20.05 -14.21 15.42
CA GLY A 238 18.83 -15.02 15.54
C GLY A 238 17.62 -14.12 15.75
N ASP A 239 16.86 -14.36 16.82
CA ASP A 239 15.67 -13.58 17.18
C ASP A 239 15.93 -12.50 18.25
N ASN A 240 17.20 -12.19 18.51
CA ASN A 240 17.58 -11.23 19.54
C ASN A 240 18.38 -10.05 18.95
N ILE A 241 18.06 -8.84 19.41
CA ILE A 241 18.85 -7.63 19.17
C ILE A 241 19.56 -7.29 20.48
N TYR A 242 20.90 -7.29 20.43
CA TYR A 242 21.77 -6.84 21.52
C TYR A 242 22.20 -5.42 21.21
N TYR A 243 21.99 -4.47 22.12
CA TYR A 243 22.36 -3.06 21.93
C TYR A 243 22.83 -2.43 23.23
N SER A 244 23.68 -1.41 23.17
CA SER A 244 24.06 -0.64 24.36
C SER A 244 22.87 0.23 24.83
N LYS A 245 22.42 0.06 26.08
CA LYS A 245 21.26 0.81 26.61
C LYS A 245 21.55 2.31 26.64
N PHE A 246 20.50 3.10 26.38
CA PHE A 246 20.58 4.56 26.33
C PHE A 246 20.94 5.20 27.69
N TYR A 247 20.54 4.55 28.80
CA TYR A 247 20.64 5.08 30.17
C TYR A 247 21.68 4.36 31.04
N THR A 248 22.19 3.19 30.65
CA THR A 248 23.17 2.41 31.43
C THR A 248 24.23 1.82 30.52
N HIS A 249 25.49 1.70 30.98
CA HIS A 249 26.59 1.04 30.24
C HIS A 249 26.38 -0.49 30.11
N GLN A 250 25.14 -0.96 30.17
CA GLN A 250 24.73 -2.35 30.07
C GLN A 250 24.09 -2.60 28.71
N TYR A 251 24.16 -3.84 28.23
CA TYR A 251 23.49 -4.24 27.00
C TYR A 251 22.03 -4.58 27.28
N GLY A 252 21.11 -4.02 26.49
CA GLY A 252 19.73 -4.44 26.41
C GLY A 252 19.58 -5.59 25.43
N ILE A 253 18.66 -6.51 25.73
CA ILE A 253 18.29 -7.62 24.83
C ILE A 253 16.83 -7.43 24.47
N ILE A 254 16.56 -7.24 23.18
CA ILE A 254 15.19 -7.32 22.66
C ILE A 254 15.00 -8.68 22.05
N LYS A 255 13.98 -9.39 22.52
CA LYS A 255 13.46 -10.54 21.81
C LYS A 255 12.48 -10.03 20.76
N LEU A 256 12.71 -10.41 19.50
CA LEU A 256 11.76 -10.16 18.41
C LEU A 256 10.41 -10.77 18.79
N ASP A 257 9.36 -9.97 18.72
CA ASP A 257 8.03 -10.42 19.13
C ASP A 257 7.55 -11.59 18.24
N ASP A 258 7.09 -12.67 18.88
CA ASP A 258 6.56 -13.87 18.23
C ASP A 258 5.10 -13.65 17.77
N SER A 259 4.44 -12.56 18.19
CA SER A 259 3.03 -12.27 17.88
C SER A 259 2.75 -12.15 16.37
N ASP A 260 3.75 -11.71 15.59
CA ASP A 260 3.69 -11.52 14.13
C ASP A 260 4.24 -12.73 13.33
N LYS A 261 4.35 -13.93 13.92
CA LYS A 261 4.92 -15.12 13.24
C LYS A 261 4.19 -15.49 11.94
N TYR A 262 2.89 -15.16 11.85
CA TYR A 262 1.99 -15.54 10.76
C TYR A 262 1.56 -14.37 9.87
N SER A 263 2.04 -13.14 10.12
CA SER A 263 1.74 -12.01 9.23
C SER A 263 2.71 -11.98 8.05
N PHE A 264 2.17 -11.87 6.84
CA PHE A 264 2.93 -11.86 5.58
C PHE A 264 3.98 -10.74 5.51
N LEU A 265 3.75 -9.64 6.26
CA LEU A 265 4.60 -8.45 6.39
C LEU A 265 4.55 -7.91 7.84
N GLY A 266 5.05 -8.70 8.79
CA GLY A 266 5.14 -8.29 10.20
C GLY A 266 6.45 -7.58 10.53
N VAL A 267 6.38 -6.34 11.04
CA VAL A 267 7.54 -5.66 11.63
C VAL A 267 7.76 -6.21 13.04
N ARG A 268 8.82 -7.00 13.22
CA ARG A 268 9.12 -7.67 14.50
C ARG A 268 9.88 -6.78 15.48
N ALA A 269 10.72 -5.89 14.96
CA ALA A 269 11.36 -4.85 15.75
C ALA A 269 11.78 -3.65 14.90
N THR A 270 11.78 -2.48 15.53
CA THR A 270 12.21 -1.22 14.93
C THR A 270 13.23 -0.56 15.84
N ALA A 271 14.39 -0.21 15.29
CA ALA A 271 15.44 0.48 16.00
C ALA A 271 15.91 1.73 15.24
N GLU A 272 16.05 2.84 15.95
CA GLU A 272 16.58 4.11 15.47
C GLU A 272 17.99 4.35 16.03
N LEU A 273 18.85 4.92 15.19
CA LEU A 273 20.24 5.24 15.56
C LEU A 273 20.40 6.74 15.83
N ILE A 274 20.62 7.12 17.08
CA ILE A 274 20.72 8.51 17.52
C ILE A 274 22.07 8.71 18.21
N ASP A 275 22.97 9.47 17.58
CA ASP A 275 24.31 9.82 18.08
C ASP A 275 25.06 8.71 18.83
N GLY A 276 25.22 7.55 18.17
CA GLY A 276 25.96 6.41 18.71
C GLY A 276 25.17 5.54 19.69
N LYS A 277 23.86 5.79 19.82
CA LYS A 277 22.95 5.02 20.65
C LYS A 277 21.83 4.41 19.81
N VAL A 278 21.22 3.37 20.35
CA VAL A 278 20.10 2.65 19.72
C VAL A 278 18.84 2.90 20.54
N LEU A 279 17.85 3.55 19.93
CA LEU A 279 16.50 3.69 20.48
C LEU A 279 15.61 2.61 19.88
N VAL A 280 14.82 1.95 20.70
CA VAL A 280 14.00 0.81 20.28
C VAL A 280 12.54 1.20 20.40
N LEU A 281 11.84 1.18 19.28
CA LEU A 281 10.45 1.63 19.19
C LEU A 281 9.45 0.48 19.23
N LYS A 282 9.86 -0.72 18.81
CA LYS A 282 9.00 -1.92 18.78
C LYS A 282 9.84 -3.16 19.10
N GLY A 283 9.39 -3.97 20.06
CA GLY A 283 10.03 -5.21 20.52
C GLY A 283 9.86 -5.43 22.03
N CYS A 284 9.99 -6.66 22.51
CA CYS A 284 9.96 -6.95 23.95
C CYS A 284 11.37 -6.92 24.52
N GLU A 285 11.65 -5.94 25.38
CA GLU A 285 12.88 -5.88 26.17
C GLU A 285 12.80 -6.91 27.31
N LYS A 286 13.88 -7.67 27.52
CA LYS A 286 14.06 -8.55 28.68
C LYS A 286 14.95 -7.91 29.74
#